data_AF-A0A8H7QQL9-F1
#
_entry.id   AF-A0A8H7QQL9-F1
#
_cell.length_a   1.000
_cell.length_b   1.000
_cell.length_c   1.000
_cell.angle_alpha   90.00
_cell.angle_beta   90.00
_cell.angle_gamma   90.00
#
_symmetry.space_group_name_H-M   'P 1'
#
loop_
_entity.id
_entity.type
_entity.pdbx_description
1 polymer ?
#
loop_
_entity_poly.entity_id
_entity_poly.type
_entity_poly.pdbx_seq_one_letter_code
_entity_poly.pdbx_strand_id
1 'polypeptide(L)' 'MLGKSHTEAQGKVPVYHDPWAKREAWRKSPVFTKGSNFRTMFPGLGIATVAFAAYCTYEHFVLNKKGNSSH' A
#
# COMPACT_ATOMS: atom_id res chain seq x y z
N MET A 1 -5.54 -21.87 -29.77
CA MET A 1 -4.31 -22.02 -28.97
C MET A 1 -4.54 -21.31 -27.64
N LEU A 2 -4.90 -22.04 -26.59
CA LEU A 2 -5.29 -21.46 -25.30
C LEU A 2 -4.03 -21.34 -24.43
N GLY A 3 -3.56 -20.12 -24.20
CA GLY A 3 -2.42 -19.84 -23.33
C GLY A 3 -2.73 -20.23 -21.90
N LYS A 4 -2.04 -21.25 -21.38
CA LYS A 4 -2.07 -21.60 -19.97
C LYS A 4 -1.54 -20.41 -19.18
N SER A 5 -2.30 -19.98 -18.19
CA SER A 5 -1.92 -18.88 -17.32
C SER A 5 -0.63 -19.26 -16.57
N HIS A 6 0.30 -18.33 -16.40
CA HIS A 6 1.60 -18.58 -15.76
C HIS A 6 1.49 -19.10 -14.31
N THR A 7 0.29 -19.08 -13.73
CA THR A 7 -0.02 -19.62 -12.40
C THR A 7 -0.26 -21.13 -12.42
N GLU A 8 -0.70 -21.71 -13.54
CA GLU A 8 -0.97 -23.16 -13.69
C GLU A 8 0.28 -23.97 -14.06
N ALA A 9 1.27 -23.34 -14.68
CA ALA A 9 2.55 -23.96 -15.03
C ALA A 9 3.52 -24.08 -13.85
N GLN A 10 3.22 -23.44 -12.72
CA GLN A 10 3.91 -23.65 -11.46
C GLN A 10 3.41 -24.97 -10.88
N GLY A 11 4.00 -26.08 -11.33
CA GLY A 11 3.77 -27.40 -10.78
C GLY A 11 3.71 -27.32 -9.26
N LYS A 12 2.61 -27.82 -8.70
CA LYS A 12 2.24 -27.79 -7.28
C LYS A 12 3.47 -28.08 -6.42
N VAL A 13 4.20 -27.04 -6.03
CA VAL A 13 5.35 -27.19 -5.15
C VAL A 13 4.83 -27.89 -3.89
N PRO A 14 5.42 -29.01 -3.45
CA PRO A 14 4.96 -29.66 -2.24
C PRO A 14 4.99 -28.61 -1.14
N VAL A 15 3.82 -28.28 -0.61
CA VAL A 15 3.70 -27.32 0.48
C VAL A 15 4.34 -27.99 1.67
N TYR A 16 5.61 -27.65 1.93
CA TYR A 16 6.31 -28.14 3.10
C TYR A 16 5.67 -27.48 4.32
N HIS A 17 4.88 -28.27 5.05
CA HIS A 17 4.32 -27.85 6.32
C HIS A 17 5.37 -28.07 7.40
N ASP A 18 5.95 -26.97 7.89
CA ASP A 18 6.86 -27.02 9.03
C ASP A 18 6.13 -27.65 10.25
N PRO A 19 6.61 -28.79 10.78
CA PRO A 19 5.98 -29.47 11.91
C PRO A 19 6.01 -28.64 13.21
N TRP A 20 6.88 -27.63 13.29
CA TRP A 20 7.01 -26.76 14.45
C TRP A 20 6.31 -25.42 14.29
N ALA A 21 5.60 -25.17 13.18
CA ALA A 21 4.94 -23.89 12.92
C ALA A 21 4.01 -23.45 14.05
N LYS A 22 3.31 -24.40 14.70
CA LYS A 22 2.44 -24.14 15.87
C LYS A 22 3.24 -23.77 17.12
N ARG A 23 4.42 -24.36 17.31
CA ARG A 23 5.35 -24.02 18.41
C ARG A 23 6.00 -22.66 18.18
N GLU A 24 6.28 -22.28 16.93
CA GLU A 24 6.87 -20.98 16.58
C GLU A 24 5.84 -19.86 16.47
N ALA A 25 4.54 -20.17 16.56
CA ALA A 25 3.47 -19.20 16.42
C ALA A 25 3.51 -18.10 17.48
N TRP A 26 3.94 -18.40 18.73
CA TRP A 26 4.03 -17.39 19.79
C TRP A 26 5.10 -16.32 19.51
N ARG A 27 6.12 -16.63 18.70
CA ARG A 27 7.15 -15.66 18.29
C ARG A 27 6.66 -14.71 17.20
N LYS A 28 5.66 -15.13 16.44
CA LYS A 28 5.07 -14.34 15.36
C LYS A 28 4.01 -13.41 15.96
N SER A 29 4.47 -12.28 16.48
CA SER A 29 3.55 -11.23 16.95
C SER A 29 2.96 -10.45 15.76
N PRO A 30 1.64 -10.22 15.73
CA PRO A 30 0.99 -9.40 14.70
C PRO A 30 1.52 -7.97 14.70
N VAL A 31 2.05 -7.48 15.83
CA VAL A 31 2.62 -6.13 15.99
C VAL A 31 3.84 -5.92 15.09
N PHE A 32 4.64 -6.96 14.84
CA PHE A 32 5.86 -6.89 14.03
C PHE A 32 5.66 -7.30 12.58
N THR A 33 4.40 -7.37 12.12
CA THR A 33 4.10 -7.67 10.72
C THR A 33 4.62 -6.56 9.81
N LYS A 34 5.12 -6.91 8.61
CA LYS A 34 5.62 -5.94 7.62
C LYS A 34 4.68 -4.75 7.39
N GLY A 35 3.36 -5.00 7.36
CA GLY A 35 2.34 -3.95 7.19
C GLY A 35 2.22 -3.00 8.38
N SER A 36 2.31 -3.52 9.62
CA SER A 36 2.29 -2.71 10.85
C SER A 36 3.50 -1.77 10.91
N ASN A 37 4.68 -2.30 10.57
CA ASN A 37 5.91 -1.51 10.50
C ASN A 37 5.80 -0.41 9.43
N PHE A 38 5.27 -0.71 8.24
CA PHE A 38 5.07 0.28 7.18
C PHE A 38 4.13 1.42 7.57
N ARG A 39 3.07 1.14 8.32
CA ARG A 39 2.14 2.17 8.80
C ARG A 39 2.77 3.07 9.87
N THR A 40 3.74 2.54 10.62
CA THR A 40 4.43 3.25 11.71
C THR A 40 5.63 4.06 11.22
N MET A 41 6.19 3.74 10.04
CA MET A 41 7.36 4.42 9.48
C MET A 41 7.17 5.93 9.27
N PHE A 42 5.97 6.38 8.94
CA PHE A 42 5.69 7.79 8.70
C PHE A 42 4.44 8.24 9.46
N PRO A 43 4.59 8.60 10.74
CA PRO A 43 3.49 9.16 11.51
C PRO A 43 3.01 10.44 10.82
N GLY A 44 1.75 10.44 10.37
CA GLY A 44 1.13 11.63 9.76
C GLY A 44 1.28 11.78 8.25
N LEU A 45 1.90 10.84 7.52
CA LEU A 45 2.02 10.94 6.05
C LEU A 45 0.66 11.11 5.38
N GLY A 46 -0.36 10.39 5.84
CA GLY A 46 -1.72 10.52 5.31
C GLY A 46 -2.29 11.95 5.45
N ILE A 47 -2.11 12.58 6.61
CA ILE A 47 -2.63 13.93 6.87
C ILE A 47 -1.82 14.96 6.06
N ALA A 48 -0.50 14.79 6.01
CA ALA A 48 0.39 15.66 5.24
C ALA A 48 0.07 15.62 3.74
N THR A 49 -0.13 14.44 3.16
CA THR A 49 -0.52 14.30 1.75
C THR A 49 -1.88 14.94 1.46
N VAL A 50 -2.87 14.77 2.34
CA VAL A 50 -4.19 15.39 2.19
C VAL A 50 -4.09 16.91 2.26
N ALA A 51 -3.37 17.46 3.24
CA ALA A 51 -3.18 18.90 3.39
C ALA A 51 -2.45 19.50 2.17
N PHE A 52 -1.39 18.83 1.71
CA PHE A 52 -0.65 19.24 0.52
C PHE A 52 -1.52 19.22 -0.74
N ALA A 53 -2.29 18.16 -0.96
CA ALA A 53 -3.20 18.08 -2.11
C ALA A 53 -4.30 19.14 -2.06
N ALA A 54 -4.86 19.43 -0.88
CA ALA A 54 -5.81 20.51 -0.69
C ALA A 54 -5.21 21.88 -1.03
N TYR A 55 -3.95 22.11 -0.65
CA TYR A 55 -3.23 23.33 -0.98
C TYR A 55 -2.98 23.45 -2.50
N CYS A 56 -2.45 22.41 -3.15
CA CYS A 56 -2.23 22.42 -4.60
C CYS A 56 -3.52 22.62 -5.38
N THR A 57 -4.62 21.95 -4.99
CA THR A 57 -5.92 22.12 -5.65
C THR A 57 -6.49 23.51 -5.41
N TYR A 58 -6.31 24.09 -4.23
CA TYR A 58 -6.67 25.47 -3.96
C TYR A 58 -5.93 26.43 -4.90
N GLU A 59 -4.61 26.31 -5.03
CA GLU A 59 -3.85 27.14 -5.97
C GLU A 59 -4.29 26.92 -7.42
N HIS A 60 -4.35 25.67 -7.88
CA HIS A 60 -4.63 25.35 -9.27
C HIS A 60 -6.07 25.64 -9.71
N PHE A 61 -7.06 25.54 -8.83
CA PHE A 61 -8.46 25.78 -9.22
C PHE A 61 -8.95 27.17 -8.78
N VAL A 62 -8.55 27.68 -7.61
CA VAL A 62 -9.07 28.95 -7.08
C VAL A 62 -8.30 30.15 -7.64
N LEU A 63 -6.98 30.06 -7.84
CA LEU A 63 -6.22 31.16 -8.45
C LEU A 63 -6.42 31.22 -9.97
N ASN A 64 -6.46 30.08 -10.66
CA ASN A 64 -6.77 30.07 -12.10
C ASN A 64 -8.21 30.53 -12.39
N LYS A 65 -9.21 30.20 -11.56
CA LYS A 65 -10.58 30.73 -11.70
C LYS A 65 -10.62 32.27 -11.64
N LYS A 66 -9.72 32.90 -10.87
CA LYS A 66 -9.60 34.37 -10.74
C LYS A 66 -8.73 35.01 -11.84
N GLY A 67 -7.79 34.28 -12.44
CA GLY A 67 -6.94 34.78 -13.54
C GLY A 67 -7.61 34.79 -14.92
N ASN A 68 -8.69 34.04 -15.11
CA ASN A 68 -9.37 33.87 -16.40
C ASN A 68 -10.55 34.84 -16.60
N SER A 69 -10.74 35.83 -15.72
CA SER A 69 -11.77 36.87 -15.83
C SER A 69 -11.26 38.18 -16.44
N SER A 70 -10.05 38.16 -17.00
CA SER A 70 -9.41 39.31 -17.62
C SER A 70 -8.72 38.92 -18.93
N HIS A 71 -9.47 38.35 -19.88
CA HIS A 71 -9.27 38.53 -21.31
C HIS A 71 -10.49 38.09 -22.11
#